data_AF-A0A259FSW8-F1
#
_entry.id   AF-A0A259FSW8-F1
#
_cell.length_a   1.000
_cell.length_b   1.000
_cell.length_c   1.000
_cell.angle_alpha   90.00
_cell.angle_beta   90.00
_cell.angle_gamma   90.00
#
_symmetry.space_group_name_H-M   'P 1'
#
loop_
_entity.id
_entity.type
_entity.pdbx_description
1 polymer ?
#
loop_
_entity_poly.entity_id
_entity_poly.type
_entity_poly.pdbx_seq_one_letter_code
_entity_poly.pdbx_strand_id
1 'polypeptide(L)'
;MNTVKTDLTGQIRLEDRHESQLEHGAALDPTPVNSMHKIRLNDAETIRMEMARLYKDMRLGRIDTQDGTRLAYVLDMVRKAHETCELQRRVEIIDQVNKIRKLKK
;
A
#
# COMPACT_ATOMS: atom_id res chain seq x y z
N MET A 1 10.54 72.98 34.74
CA MET A 1 10.67 73.73 33.47
C MET A 1 11.88 73.20 32.72
N ASN A 2 11.66 72.41 31.67
CA ASN A 2 11.78 72.82 30.25
C ASN A 2 13.25 72.74 29.79
N THR A 3 13.64 72.12 28.68
CA THR A 3 13.01 71.45 27.53
C THR A 3 14.16 70.89 26.68
N VAL A 4 13.84 70.21 25.56
CA VAL A 4 14.65 69.98 24.33
C VAL A 4 14.78 68.47 24.08
N LYS A 5 13.77 67.89 23.40
CA LYS A 5 13.65 67.67 21.95
C LYS A 5 14.48 66.46 21.45
N THR A 6 13.76 65.37 21.20
CA THR A 6 13.68 64.64 19.91
C THR A 6 14.58 65.20 18.80
N ASP A 7 15.38 64.42 18.07
CA ASP A 7 15.02 63.23 17.28
C ASP A 7 16.27 62.63 16.58
N LEU A 8 16.15 61.35 16.17
CA LEU A 8 16.71 60.70 14.95
C LEU A 8 18.26 60.66 14.79
N THR A 9 18.96 59.61 14.37
CA THR A 9 18.71 58.23 13.96
C THR A 9 20.10 57.62 13.78
N GLY A 10 20.25 56.34 14.12
CA GLY A 10 21.31 55.51 13.54
C GLY A 10 22.33 55.02 14.56
N GLN A 11 22.05 53.84 15.14
CA GLN A 11 23.00 52.74 15.10
C GLN A 11 22.32 51.43 15.53
N ILE A 12 22.64 50.42 14.74
CA ILE A 12 22.13 49.05 14.72
C ILE A 12 22.34 48.37 16.08
N ARG A 13 21.31 47.72 16.61
CA ARG A 13 21.49 46.60 17.54
C ARG A 13 20.38 45.56 17.35
N LEU A 14 20.80 44.42 16.79
CA LEU A 14 20.14 43.12 16.88
C LEU A 14 19.72 42.86 18.34
N GLU A 15 18.45 42.56 18.59
CA GLU A 15 18.04 41.53 19.55
C GLU A 15 16.66 41.01 19.11
N ASP A 16 16.63 39.69 18.97
CA ASP A 16 15.55 38.84 18.53
C ASP A 16 14.19 39.10 19.20
N ARG A 17 13.15 39.21 18.37
CA ARG A 17 11.84 38.63 18.70
C ARG A 17 11.05 38.40 17.41
N HIS A 18 11.32 37.26 16.78
CA HIS A 18 10.41 36.70 15.79
C HIS A 18 9.06 36.47 16.47
N GLU A 19 8.08 37.30 16.12
CA GLU A 19 6.68 37.03 16.44
C GLU A 19 6.33 35.67 15.86
N SER A 20 6.03 34.75 16.77
CA SER A 20 5.64 33.38 16.45
C SER A 20 4.38 33.40 15.60
N GLN A 21 4.58 33.08 14.33
CA GLN A 21 3.59 32.58 13.38
C GLN A 21 2.70 31.54 14.07
N LEU A 22 1.46 31.92 14.38
CA LEU A 22 0.39 30.98 14.71
C LEU A 22 -0.50 30.81 13.48
N GLU A 23 0.09 30.34 12.38
CA GLU A 23 -0.72 29.67 11.37
C GLU A 23 -1.13 28.31 11.94
N HIS A 24 -2.34 28.25 12.49
CA HIS A 24 -3.01 26.99 12.77
C HIS A 24 -3.36 26.32 11.43
N GLY A 25 -2.38 25.63 10.85
CA GLY A 25 -2.65 24.58 9.87
C GLY A 25 -3.49 23.52 10.56
N ALA A 26 -4.79 23.49 10.27
CA ALA A 26 -5.68 22.45 10.76
C ALA A 26 -5.09 21.10 10.35
N ALA A 27 -4.53 20.38 11.31
CA ALA A 27 -4.11 19.00 11.13
C ALA A 27 -5.38 18.23 10.75
N LEU A 28 -5.49 17.86 9.48
CA LEU A 28 -6.49 16.89 9.05
C LEU A 28 -6.20 15.63 9.86
N ASP A 29 -7.15 15.21 10.69
CA ASP A 29 -7.05 13.97 11.44
C ASP A 29 -6.65 12.86 10.45
N PRO A 30 -5.57 12.09 10.70
CA PRO A 30 -5.18 11.02 9.82
C PRO A 30 -6.37 10.06 9.74
N THR A 31 -6.97 9.95 8.55
CA THR A 31 -8.10 9.05 8.33
C THR A 31 -7.62 7.66 8.74
N PRO A 32 -8.32 6.95 9.65
CA PRO A 32 -7.87 5.65 10.09
C PRO A 32 -7.87 4.70 8.90
N VAL A 33 -6.71 4.49 8.29
CA VAL A 33 -6.45 3.48 7.25
C VAL A 33 -6.37 2.11 7.89
N ASN A 34 -7.36 1.77 8.71
CA ASN A 34 -7.53 0.43 9.23
C ASN A 34 -8.74 -0.24 8.57
N SER A 35 -8.79 -0.16 7.24
CA SER A 35 -9.35 -1.26 6.49
C SER A 35 -8.27 -2.33 6.49
N MET A 36 -8.37 -3.31 7.39
CA MET A 36 -7.64 -4.56 7.28
C MET A 36 -7.92 -5.09 5.88
N HIS A 37 -7.00 -4.86 4.93
CA HIS A 37 -7.24 -5.10 3.52
C HIS A 37 -7.56 -6.58 3.37
N LYS A 38 -8.83 -6.89 3.09
CA LYS A 38 -9.29 -8.28 2.95
C LYS A 38 -8.45 -8.93 1.86
N ILE A 39 -7.63 -9.90 2.25
CA ILE A 39 -6.77 -10.62 1.31
C ILE A 39 -7.70 -11.41 0.39
N ARG A 40 -7.66 -11.09 -0.91
CA ARG A 40 -8.45 -11.78 -1.93
C ARG A 40 -7.54 -12.80 -2.61
N LEU A 41 -7.87 -14.09 -2.44
CA LEU A 41 -7.12 -15.22 -3.01
C LEU A 41 -8.01 -16.07 -3.92
N ASN A 42 -8.94 -15.43 -4.62
CA ASN A 42 -9.98 -16.11 -5.39
C ASN A 42 -9.52 -16.52 -6.79
N ASP A 43 -8.47 -15.89 -7.30
CA ASP A 43 -7.95 -16.10 -8.64
C ASP A 43 -6.42 -15.86 -8.69
N ALA A 44 -5.76 -16.35 -9.73
CA ALA A 44 -4.31 -16.27 -9.85
C ALA A 44 -3.79 -14.82 -9.93
N GLU A 45 -4.58 -13.89 -10.49
CA GLU A 45 -4.18 -12.50 -10.66
C GLU A 45 -4.23 -11.75 -9.32
N THR A 46 -5.28 -11.93 -8.52
CA THR A 46 -5.36 -11.36 -7.17
C THR A 46 -4.28 -11.90 -6.25
N ILE A 47 -3.96 -13.20 -6.34
CA ILE A 47 -2.84 -13.79 -5.60
C ILE A 47 -1.50 -13.18 -6.03
N ARG A 48 -1.27 -12.99 -7.34
CA ARG A 48 -0.07 -12.35 -7.88
C ARG A 48 0.10 -10.91 -7.36
N MET A 49 -0.99 -10.16 -7.27
CA MET A 49 -0.98 -8.80 -6.70
C MET A 49 -0.61 -8.80 -5.21
N GLU A 50 -1.14 -9.73 -4.42
CA GLU A 50 -0.78 -9.85 -3.00
C GLU A 50 0.69 -10.27 -2.83
N MET A 51 1.23 -11.15 -3.68
CA MET A 51 2.67 -11.47 -3.67
C MET A 51 3.53 -10.23 -3.98
N ALA A 52 3.11 -9.39 -4.94
CA ALA A 52 3.82 -8.15 -5.27
C ALA A 52 3.74 -7.13 -4.13
N ARG A 53 2.61 -7.04 -3.43
CA ARG A 53 2.44 -6.21 -2.24
C ARG A 53 3.36 -6.69 -1.11
N LEU A 54 3.36 -7.98 -0.83
CA LEU A 54 4.23 -8.60 0.18
C LEU A 54 5.71 -8.32 -0.10
N TYR A 55 6.12 -8.43 -1.37
CA TYR A 55 7.48 -8.06 -1.79
C TYR A 55 7.81 -6.60 -1.49
N LYS A 56 6.89 -5.67 -1.78
CA LYS A 56 7.07 -4.25 -1.44
C LYS A 56 7.20 -4.05 0.07
N ASP A 57 6.38 -4.70 0.87
CA ASP A 57 6.42 -4.56 2.33
C ASP A 57 7.73 -5.12 2.92
N MET A 58 8.26 -6.21 2.37
CA MET A 58 9.62 -6.70 2.70
C MET A 58 10.71 -5.69 2.29
N ARG A 59 10.60 -5.12 1.08
CA ARG A 59 11.59 -4.16 0.57
C ARG A 59 11.63 -2.86 1.37
N LEU A 60 10.49 -2.46 1.92
CA LEU A 60 10.35 -1.28 2.79
C LEU A 60 10.67 -1.58 4.26
N GLY A 61 11.03 -2.83 4.60
CA GLY A 61 11.36 -3.22 5.97
C GLY A 61 10.15 -3.26 6.92
N ARG A 62 8.92 -3.28 6.39
CA ARG A 62 7.69 -3.38 7.21
C ARG A 62 7.42 -4.79 7.70
N ILE A 63 7.93 -5.79 6.98
CA ILE A 63 7.86 -7.21 7.30
C ILE A 63 9.28 -7.75 7.20
N ASP A 64 9.68 -8.57 8.16
CA ASP A 64 10.97 -9.26 8.08
C ASP A 64 11.03 -10.17 6.84
N THR A 65 12.18 -10.21 6.18
CA THR A 65 12.35 -10.95 4.92
C THR A 65 12.14 -12.46 5.08
N GLN A 66 12.49 -13.04 6.23
CA GLN A 66 12.32 -14.45 6.51
C GLN A 66 10.83 -14.79 6.65
N ASP A 67 10.09 -13.99 7.41
CA ASP A 67 8.65 -14.17 7.58
C ASP A 67 7.88 -13.89 6.29
N GLY A 68 8.27 -12.85 5.57
CA GLY A 68 7.70 -12.56 4.26
C GLY A 68 7.95 -13.67 3.23
N THR A 69 9.12 -14.33 3.27
CA THR A 69 9.39 -15.48 2.39
C THR A 69 8.48 -16.67 2.71
N ARG A 70 8.21 -16.94 3.99
CA ARG A 70 7.26 -17.99 4.41
C ARG A 70 5.83 -17.68 3.92
N LEU A 71 5.40 -16.43 4.04
CA LEU A 71 4.11 -15.99 3.53
C LEU A 71 4.03 -16.11 1.99
N ALA A 72 5.09 -15.73 1.28
CA ALA A 72 5.16 -15.86 -0.17
C ALA A 72 5.05 -17.34 -0.61
N TYR A 73 5.66 -18.26 0.13
CA TYR A 73 5.52 -19.70 -0.12
C TYR A 73 4.07 -20.17 0.00
N VAL A 74 3.35 -19.75 1.04
CA VAL A 74 1.93 -20.09 1.20
C VAL A 74 1.09 -19.53 0.05
N LEU A 75 1.30 -18.26 -0.33
CA LEU A 75 0.62 -17.65 -1.48
C LEU A 75 0.91 -18.40 -2.79
N ASP A 76 2.14 -18.85 -2.99
CA ASP A 76 2.52 -19.67 -4.14
C ASP A 76 1.79 -21.02 -4.17
N MET A 77 1.65 -21.69 -3.02
CA MET A 77 0.86 -22.92 -2.90
C MET A 77 -0.61 -22.70 -3.25
N VAL A 78 -1.21 -21.61 -2.78
CA VAL A 78 -2.60 -21.25 -3.10
C VAL A 78 -2.75 -20.96 -4.60
N ARG A 79 -1.80 -20.24 -5.21
CA ARG A 79 -1.80 -19.97 -6.65
C ARG A 79 -1.76 -21.27 -7.45
N LYS A 80 -0.85 -22.19 -7.11
CA LYS A 80 -0.72 -23.50 -7.76
C LYS A 80 -1.98 -24.34 -7.62
N ALA A 81 -2.62 -24.36 -6.46
CA ALA A 81 -3.87 -25.07 -6.25
C ALA A 81 -4.99 -24.51 -7.13
N HIS A 82 -5.13 -23.17 -7.19
CA HIS A 82 -6.09 -22.51 -8.05
C HIS A 82 -5.85 -22.83 -9.54
N GLU A 83 -4.62 -22.67 -10.03
CA GLU A 83 -4.23 -23.00 -11.39
C GLU A 83 -4.53 -24.47 -11.73
N THR A 84 -4.25 -25.39 -10.80
CA THR A 84 -4.54 -26.83 -10.97
C THR A 84 -6.04 -27.08 -11.12
N CYS A 85 -6.87 -26.48 -10.26
CA CYS A 85 -8.33 -26.60 -10.34
C CYS A 85 -8.89 -26.03 -11.66
N GLU A 86 -8.39 -24.88 -12.10
CA GLU A 86 -8.78 -24.27 -13.37
C GLU A 86 -8.42 -25.16 -14.57
N LEU A 87 -7.21 -25.71 -14.59
CA LEU A 87 -6.76 -26.62 -15.64
C LEU A 87 -7.59 -27.90 -15.69
N GLN A 88 -7.84 -28.51 -14.52
CA GLN A 88 -8.67 -29.70 -14.40
C GLN A 88 -10.08 -29.46 -14.98
N ARG A 89 -10.71 -28.34 -14.61
CA ARG A 89 -12.03 -27.97 -15.16
C ARG A 89 -12.01 -27.81 -16.68
N ARG A 90 -10.96 -27.17 -17.22
CA ARG A 90 -10.82 -26.99 -18.68
C ARG A 90 -10.65 -28.33 -19.41
N VAL A 91 -9.88 -29.26 -18.84
CA VAL A 91 -9.71 -30.61 -19.38
C VAL A 91 -11.05 -31.35 -19.40
N GLU A 92 -11.81 -31.31 -18.30
CA GLU A 92 -13.13 -31.94 -18.21
C GLU A 92 -14.11 -31.41 -19.25
N ILE A 93 -14.13 -30.09 -19.48
CA ILE A 93 -14.94 -29.47 -20.53
C ILE A 93 -14.55 -30.00 -21.92
N ILE A 94 -13.25 -30.05 -22.21
CA ILE A 94 -12.74 -30.56 -23.50
C ILE A 94 -13.15 -32.02 -23.70
N ASP A 95 -13.00 -32.85 -22.68
CA ASP A 95 -13.40 -34.26 -22.72
C ASP A 95 -14.90 -34.42 -22.95
N GLN A 96 -15.71 -33.60 -22.30
CA GLN A 96 -17.17 -33.62 -22.48
C GLN A 96 -17.56 -33.23 -23.91
N VAL A 97 -16.95 -32.17 -24.47
CA VAL A 97 -17.17 -31.76 -25.86
C VAL A 97 -16.75 -32.87 -26.83
N ASN A 98 -15.63 -33.54 -26.60
CA ASN A 98 -15.16 -34.63 -27.44
C ASN A 98 -16.08 -35.86 -27.37
N LYS A 99 -16.60 -36.21 -26.21
CA LYS A 99 -17.61 -37.28 -26.05
C LYS A 99 -18.86 -36.98 -26.87
N ILE A 100 -19.39 -35.75 -26.77
CA ILE A 100 -20.57 -35.32 -27.55
C ILE A 100 -20.30 -35.42 -29.05
N ARG A 101 -19.12 -35.00 -29.52
CA ARG A 101 -18.75 -35.12 -30.95
C ARG A 101 -18.68 -36.56 -31.43
N LYS A 102 -18.13 -37.47 -30.62
CA LYS A 102 -18.05 -38.91 -30.95
C LYS A 102 -19.43 -39.55 -31.03
N LEU A 103 -20.38 -39.15 -30.18
CA LEU A 103 -21.75 -39.68 -30.20
C LEU A 103 -22.58 -39.20 -31.40
N LYS A 104 -22.19 -38.08 -32.03
CA LYS A 104 -22.88 -37.52 -33.20
C LYS A 104 -22.35 -38.04 -34.54
N LYS A 105 -21.30 -38.87 -34.54
CA LYS A 105 -20.64 -39.41 -35.72
C LYS A 105 -20.94 -40.89 -35.84
#